data_AF-A0A7G2ITL0-F1
#
_entry.id   AF-A0A7G2ITL0-F1
#
_cell.length_a   1.000
_cell.length_b   1.000
_cell.length_c   1.000
_cell.angle_alpha   90.00
_cell.angle_beta   90.00
_cell.angle_gamma   90.00
#
_symmetry.space_group_name_H-M   'P 1'
#
loop_
_entity.id
_entity.type
_entity.pdbx_description
1 polymer ?
#
loop_
_entity_poly.entity_id
_entity_poly.type
_entity_poly.pdbx_seq_one_letter_code
_entity_poly.pdbx_strand_id
1 'polypeptide(L)'
;MLNTAQAAIEWVVDTRQRAARLDDEADALLAQLTLAAVSESVLETTFSSQGCIGLYGHSQSAKAHLLAALCSNATGKVNIVTPDRSFDYFSHINPGHAPTNMAIRFTRDEKSA
;
A
#
# COMPACT_ATOMS: atom_id res chain seq x y z
N MET A 1 14.74 -15.34 -1.73
CA MET A 1 14.20 -16.65 -2.17
C MET A 1 13.32 -16.37 -3.38
N LEU A 2 13.36 -17.22 -4.41
CA LEU A 2 12.45 -17.11 -5.57
C LEU A 2 11.03 -17.43 -5.10
N ASN A 3 10.04 -16.71 -5.61
CA ASN A 3 8.65 -17.14 -5.45
C ASN A 3 8.39 -18.38 -6.32
N THR A 4 7.31 -19.11 -6.03
CA THR A 4 7.01 -20.39 -6.66
C THR A 4 6.94 -20.29 -8.19
N ALA A 5 6.38 -19.19 -8.72
CA ALA A 5 6.28 -18.97 -10.16
C ALA A 5 7.65 -18.75 -10.82
N GLN A 6 8.54 -17.97 -10.19
CA GLN A 6 9.91 -17.78 -10.70
C GLN A 6 10.73 -19.07 -10.67
N ALA A 7 10.62 -19.86 -9.60
CA ALA A 7 11.29 -21.16 -9.52
C ALA A 7 10.80 -22.12 -10.63
N ALA A 8 9.50 -22.10 -10.94
CA ALA A 8 8.94 -22.87 -12.04
C ALA A 8 9.43 -22.38 -13.42
N ILE A 9 9.53 -21.06 -13.63
CA ILE A 9 10.08 -20.47 -14.86
C ILE A 9 11.53 -20.95 -15.08
N GLU A 10 12.38 -20.84 -14.07
CA GLU A 10 13.78 -21.30 -14.14
C GLU A 10 13.86 -22.80 -14.47
N TRP A 11 13.02 -23.61 -13.83
CA TRP A 11 12.95 -25.05 -14.08
C TRP A 11 12.53 -25.36 -15.52
N VAL A 12 11.54 -24.66 -16.09
CA VAL A 12 11.12 -24.87 -17.49
C VAL A 12 12.24 -24.48 -18.45
N VAL A 13 12.93 -23.36 -18.20
CA VAL A 13 14.06 -22.89 -19.03
C VAL A 13 15.23 -23.88 -19.02
N ASP A 14 15.57 -24.47 -17.86
CA ASP A 14 16.64 -25.49 -17.80
C ASP A 14 16.20 -26.82 -18.42
N THR A 15 14.97 -27.27 -18.12
CA THR A 15 14.51 -28.62 -18.48
C THR A 15 14.18 -28.74 -19.97
N ARG A 16 13.71 -27.67 -20.63
CA ARG A 16 13.41 -27.71 -22.08
C ARG A 16 14.63 -28.09 -22.92
N GLN A 17 15.85 -27.80 -22.46
CA GLN A 17 17.09 -28.18 -23.17
C GLN A 17 17.32 -29.69 -23.21
N ARG A 18 16.68 -30.46 -22.33
CA ARG A 18 16.92 -31.91 -22.16
C ARG A 18 15.66 -32.75 -22.39
N ALA A 19 14.51 -32.13 -22.65
CA ALA A 19 13.22 -32.81 -22.80
C ALA A 19 12.43 -32.26 -24.00
N ALA A 20 12.54 -32.93 -25.15
CA ALA A 20 11.89 -32.50 -26.41
C ALA A 20 10.37 -32.26 -26.27
N ARG A 21 9.67 -33.16 -25.55
CA ARG A 21 8.23 -33.02 -25.31
C ARG A 21 7.87 -31.75 -24.51
N LEU A 22 8.74 -31.34 -23.59
CA LEU A 22 8.54 -30.10 -22.84
C LEU A 22 8.86 -28.88 -23.70
N ASP A 23 9.88 -28.97 -24.56
CA ASP A 23 10.28 -27.88 -25.45
C ASP A 23 9.15 -27.47 -26.41
N ASP A 24 8.40 -28.45 -26.92
CA ASP A 24 7.23 -28.23 -27.80
C ASP A 24 6.17 -27.30 -27.16
N GLU A 25 6.02 -27.33 -25.83
CA GLU A 25 5.03 -26.55 -25.09
C GLU A 25 5.65 -25.43 -24.24
N ALA A 26 6.99 -25.32 -24.21
CA ALA A 26 7.72 -24.50 -23.26
C ALA A 26 7.36 -23.02 -23.37
N ASP A 27 7.22 -22.49 -24.58
CA ASP A 27 6.91 -21.07 -24.79
C ASP A 27 5.51 -20.71 -24.26
N ALA A 28 4.51 -21.59 -24.51
CA ALA A 28 3.16 -21.41 -24.00
C ALA A 28 3.11 -21.53 -22.47
N LEU A 29 3.90 -22.43 -21.89
CA LEU A 29 4.00 -22.61 -20.44
C LEU A 29 4.70 -21.41 -19.78
N LEU A 30 5.80 -20.93 -20.36
CA LEU A 30 6.54 -19.76 -19.89
C LEU A 30 5.67 -18.49 -19.93
N ALA A 31 4.87 -18.30 -20.97
CA ALA A 31 3.92 -17.18 -21.05
C ALA A 31 2.91 -17.22 -19.90
N GLN A 32 2.32 -18.38 -19.62
CA GLN A 32 1.36 -18.57 -18.52
C GLN A 32 2.00 -18.33 -17.15
N LEU A 33 3.19 -18.91 -16.90
CA LEU A 33 3.92 -18.71 -15.65
C LEU A 33 4.32 -17.25 -15.43
N THR A 34 4.71 -16.55 -16.50
CA THR A 34 5.06 -15.12 -16.43
C THR A 34 3.83 -14.29 -16.04
N LEU A 35 2.67 -14.55 -16.65
CA LEU A 35 1.41 -13.87 -16.28
C LEU A 35 1.02 -14.15 -14.82
N ALA A 36 1.19 -15.39 -14.35
CA ALA A 36 0.94 -15.75 -12.96
C ALA A 36 1.89 -15.00 -12.01
N ALA A 37 3.18 -14.95 -12.31
CA ALA A 37 4.18 -14.22 -11.50
C ALA A 37 3.88 -12.71 -11.42
N VAL A 38 3.49 -12.10 -12.54
CA VAL A 38 3.07 -10.68 -12.58
C VAL A 38 1.81 -10.47 -11.73
N SER A 39 0.82 -11.35 -11.86
CA SER A 39 -0.43 -11.24 -11.10
C SER A 39 -0.21 -11.37 -9.60
N GLU A 40 0.61 -12.34 -9.18
CA GLU A 40 1.04 -12.50 -7.78
C GLU A 40 1.72 -11.23 -7.27
N SER A 41 2.69 -10.68 -8.02
CA SER A 41 3.38 -9.44 -7.63
C SER A 41 2.43 -8.25 -7.49
N VAL A 42 1.44 -8.11 -8.39
CA VAL A 42 0.45 -7.03 -8.33
C VAL A 42 -0.47 -7.21 -7.12
N LEU A 43 -0.92 -8.45 -6.86
CA LEU A 43 -1.76 -8.76 -5.71
C LEU A 43 -1.02 -8.51 -4.41
N GLU A 44 0.20 -9.01 -4.24
CA GLU A 44 1.05 -8.76 -3.06
C GLU A 44 1.26 -7.27 -2.82
N THR A 45 1.54 -6.50 -3.89
CA THR A 45 1.67 -5.04 -3.79
C THR A 45 0.36 -4.38 -3.35
N THR A 46 -0.78 -4.86 -3.86
CA THR A 46 -2.10 -4.32 -3.53
C THR A 46 -2.52 -4.68 -2.11
N PHE A 47 -2.30 -5.91 -1.66
CA PHE A 47 -2.55 -6.35 -0.29
C PHE A 47 -1.62 -5.65 0.71
N SER A 48 -0.37 -5.41 0.33
CA SER A 48 0.58 -4.63 1.12
C SER A 48 0.27 -3.13 1.09
N SER A 49 -0.51 -2.66 0.12
CA SER A 49 -0.91 -1.25 0.06
C SER A 49 -2.00 -0.98 1.10
N GLN A 50 -1.71 -0.08 2.04
CA GLN A 50 -2.72 0.39 2.98
C GLN A 50 -3.83 1.14 2.21
N GLY A 51 -5.08 0.72 2.42
CA GLY A 51 -6.25 1.44 1.92
C GLY A 51 -6.30 2.88 2.45
N CYS A 52 -6.96 3.77 1.70
CA CYS A 52 -7.12 5.18 2.07
C CYS A 52 -8.61 5.53 2.17
N ILE A 53 -8.96 6.33 3.18
CA ILE A 53 -10.31 6.92 3.32
C ILE A 53 -10.21 8.40 2.96
N GLY A 54 -10.99 8.83 1.97
CA GLY A 54 -11.12 10.23 1.60
C GLY A 54 -12.29 10.90 2.31
N LEU A 55 -12.05 12.04 2.97
CA LEU A 55 -13.08 12.85 3.63
C LEU A 55 -13.43 14.07 2.77
N TYR A 56 -14.68 14.13 2.27
CA TYR A 56 -15.16 15.17 1.36
C TYR A 56 -16.41 15.85 1.87
N GLY A 57 -16.70 17.06 1.37
CA GLY A 57 -17.90 17.82 1.70
C GLY A 57 -17.64 19.19 2.31
N HIS A 58 -18.74 19.94 2.52
CA HIS A 58 -18.73 21.35 2.91
C HIS A 58 -18.37 21.58 4.39
N SER A 59 -18.90 20.74 5.30
CA SER A 59 -18.68 20.90 6.74
C SER A 59 -17.26 20.52 7.14
N GLN A 60 -16.43 21.51 7.44
CA GLN A 60 -15.05 21.26 7.86
C GLN A 60 -15.00 20.63 9.26
N SER A 61 -15.86 21.05 10.18
CA SER A 61 -15.96 20.46 11.52
C SER A 61 -16.35 18.99 11.47
N ALA A 62 -17.23 18.58 10.55
CA ALA A 62 -17.58 17.17 10.38
C ALA A 62 -16.39 16.33 9.87
N LYS A 63 -15.63 16.87 8.90
CA LYS A 63 -14.40 16.21 8.42
C LYS A 63 -13.34 16.11 9.51
N ALA A 64 -13.15 17.17 10.29
CA ALA A 64 -12.24 17.15 11.43
C ALA A 64 -12.67 16.14 12.49
N HIS A 65 -13.96 16.05 12.78
CA HIS A 65 -14.50 15.05 13.69
C HIS A 65 -14.26 13.62 13.20
N LEU A 66 -14.54 13.32 11.93
CA LEU A 66 -14.28 12.00 11.34
C LEU A 66 -12.78 11.67 11.32
N LEU A 67 -11.92 12.65 10.99
CA LEU A 67 -10.48 12.49 11.06
C LEU A 67 -10.02 12.15 12.48
N ALA A 68 -10.55 12.85 13.50
CA ALA A 68 -10.25 12.55 14.89
C ALA A 68 -10.71 11.14 15.28
N ALA A 69 -11.94 10.76 14.92
CA ALA A 69 -12.48 9.44 15.23
C ALA A 69 -11.65 8.29 14.63
N LEU A 70 -11.10 8.47 13.43
CA LEU A 70 -10.32 7.46 12.73
C LEU A 70 -8.82 7.46 13.11
N CYS A 71 -8.25 8.63 13.37
CA CYS A 71 -6.80 8.81 13.46
C CYS A 71 -6.29 9.26 14.82
N SER A 72 -7.15 9.63 15.77
CA SER A 72 -6.69 10.07 17.09
C SER A 72 -6.03 8.95 17.88
N ASN A 73 -5.11 9.34 18.76
CA ASN A 73 -4.55 8.46 19.78
C ASN A 73 -5.49 8.33 20.99
N ALA A 74 -5.08 7.58 22.02
CA ALA A 74 -5.85 7.41 23.26
C ALA A 74 -6.19 8.73 23.99
N THR A 75 -5.48 9.81 23.69
CA THR A 75 -5.74 11.16 24.24
C THR A 75 -6.59 12.05 23.35
N GLY A 76 -7.15 11.50 22.25
CA GLY A 76 -8.02 12.22 21.32
C GLY A 76 -7.29 13.17 20.36
N LYS A 77 -5.95 13.11 20.31
CA LYS A 77 -5.12 14.01 19.48
C LYS A 77 -4.70 13.36 18.18
N VAL A 78 -4.59 14.17 17.12
CA VAL A 78 -4.05 13.74 15.82
C VAL A 78 -2.62 14.27 15.73
N ASN A 79 -1.68 13.45 16.18
CA ASN A 79 -0.28 13.86 16.26
C ASN A 79 0.41 13.77 14.89
N ILE A 80 1.06 14.85 14.49
CA ILE A 80 2.03 14.89 13.40
C ILE A 80 3.42 14.78 14.01
N VAL A 81 4.17 13.76 13.61
CA VAL A 81 5.55 13.54 14.06
C VAL A 81 6.49 14.13 13.03
N THR A 82 7.35 15.05 13.47
CA THR A 82 8.53 15.52 12.72
C THR A 82 9.80 14.97 13.39
N PRO A 83 10.98 15.03 12.75
CA PRO A 83 12.22 14.52 13.35
C PRO A 83 12.52 15.09 14.74
N ASP A 84 12.14 16.34 14.99
CA ASP A 84 12.54 17.08 16.19
C ASP A 84 11.41 17.20 17.22
N ARG A 85 10.15 17.01 16.81
CA ARG A 85 8.98 17.29 17.66
C ARG A 85 7.71 16.57 17.18
N SER A 86 6.76 16.38 18.11
CA SER A 86 5.38 16.03 17.77
C SER A 86 4.43 17.19 18.03
N PHE A 87 3.51 17.43 17.09
CA PHE A 87 2.50 18.48 17.17
C PHE A 87 1.10 17.87 17.06
N ASP A 88 0.15 18.37 17.85
CA ASP A 88 -1.25 18.04 17.62
C ASP A 88 -1.80 18.89 16.47
N TYR A 89 -2.26 18.23 15.42
CA TYR A 89 -2.70 18.84 14.16
C TYR A 89 -3.79 19.89 14.40
N PHE A 90 -4.80 19.58 15.22
CA PHE A 90 -5.94 20.47 15.40
C PHE A 90 -5.62 21.71 16.21
N SER A 91 -4.70 21.64 17.16
CA SER A 91 -4.34 22.80 17.99
C SER A 91 -3.20 23.65 17.40
N HIS A 92 -2.24 23.03 16.71
CA HIS A 92 -1.02 23.72 16.27
C HIS A 92 -1.00 24.04 14.77
N ILE A 93 -1.67 23.25 13.92
CA ILE A 93 -1.57 23.37 12.46
C ILE A 93 -2.88 23.87 11.84
N ASN A 94 -4.02 23.30 12.24
CA ASN A 94 -5.33 23.69 11.75
C ASN A 94 -6.33 24.01 12.88
N PRO A 95 -6.06 25.06 13.67
CA PRO A 95 -6.99 25.55 14.68
C PRO A 95 -8.29 26.03 14.03
N GLY A 96 -9.43 25.60 14.58
CA GLY A 96 -10.75 25.98 14.08
C GLY A 96 -11.19 25.24 12.80
N HIS A 97 -10.42 24.26 12.32
CA HIS A 97 -10.77 23.42 11.17
C HIS A 97 -11.06 24.24 9.90
N ALA A 98 -10.20 25.21 9.58
CA ALA A 98 -10.34 26.00 8.37
C ALA A 98 -10.22 25.11 7.12
N PRO A 99 -10.91 25.45 6.02
CA PRO A 99 -10.74 24.76 4.76
C PRO A 99 -9.29 24.87 4.28
N THR A 100 -8.79 23.78 3.72
CA THR A 100 -7.43 23.70 3.17
C THR A 100 -7.50 23.84 1.66
N ASN A 101 -6.65 24.70 1.08
CA ASN A 101 -6.57 24.88 -0.38
C ASN A 101 -5.87 23.72 -1.10
N MET A 102 -5.58 22.65 -0.38
CA MET A 102 -4.93 21.44 -0.87
C MET A 102 -5.53 20.21 -0.19
N ALA A 103 -5.40 19.05 -0.85
CA ALA A 103 -5.66 17.77 -0.24
C ALA A 103 -4.55 17.46 0.78
N ILE A 104 -4.93 17.02 1.97
CA ILE A 104 -4.00 16.60 3.03
C ILE A 104 -4.22 15.11 3.28
N ARG A 105 -3.13 14.34 3.22
CA ARG A 105 -3.12 12.92 3.57
C ARG A 105 -2.36 12.72 4.87
N PHE A 106 -2.96 11.96 5.77
CA PHE A 106 -2.33 11.50 7.01
C PHE A 106 -1.96 10.02 6.82
N THR A 107 -0.72 9.66 7.14
CA THR A 107 -0.24 8.28 7.12
C THR A 107 0.35 7.95 8.49
N ARG A 108 0.14 6.72 8.97
CA ARG A 108 0.84 6.23 10.15
C ARG A 108 2.14 5.58 9.71
N ASP A 109 3.23 5.86 10.42
CA ASP A 109 4.45 5.09 10.29
C ASP A 109 4.32 3.83 11.16
N GLU A 110 4.28 2.65 10.53
CA GLU A 110 4.16 1.36 11.24
C GLU A 110 5.38 1.05 12.11
N LYS A 111 6.51 1.76 11.92
CA LYS A 111 7.70 1.61 12.78
C LYS A 111 7.56 2.19 14.19
N SER A 112 6.41 2.77 14.52
CA SER A 112 6.15 3.44 15.80
C SER A 112 5.29 2.62 16.78
N ALA A 113 5.12 1.31 16.55
CA ALA A 113 4.41 0.39 17.44
C ALA A 113 5.36 -0.58 18.14
#